data_AF-A0AAV4NMD4-F1
#
_entry.id   AF-A0AAV4NMD4-F1
#
_cell.length_a   1.000
_cell.length_b   1.000
_cell.length_c   1.000
_cell.angle_alpha   90.00
_cell.angle_beta   90.00
_cell.angle_gamma   90.00
#
_symmetry.space_group_name_H-M   'P 1'
#
loop_
_entity.id
_entity.type
_entity.pdbx_description
1 polymer ?
#
loop_
_entity_poly.entity_id
_entity_poly.type
_entity_poly.pdbx_seq_one_letter_code
_entity_poly.pdbx_strand_id
1 'polypeptide(L)'
;MLPKSFKNDENASLERLIEKCPLLETLDVSTFFNLSALKNCVRLKVVRNDLRAKDEYRYFRNESVNTLANLQNLKKFAIFECRIASSYYKHIAEMLQTLPQLVSLGLTDSSWAAHHINATCRFQTVSRFGLKECFWGFNSNVNRFDRIKQVAYTRQYSEFVKSAVALFPLVEKLIIIVHHINCLEHLKTETSACAEY
;
A
#
# COMPACT_ATOMS: atom_id res chain seq x y z
N MET A 1 2.25 -3.69 -29.84
CA MET A 1 3.41 -4.54 -29.49
C MET A 1 3.73 -4.36 -28.01
N LEU A 2 3.38 -5.33 -27.17
CA LEU A 2 3.82 -5.35 -25.77
C LEU A 2 5.31 -5.76 -25.74
N PRO A 3 6.17 -5.12 -24.93
CA PRO A 3 7.56 -5.53 -24.83
C PRO A 3 7.62 -6.95 -24.27
N LYS A 4 8.40 -7.82 -24.93
CA LYS A 4 8.72 -9.17 -24.46
C LYS A 4 9.14 -9.10 -23.00
N SER A 5 8.40 -9.80 -22.14
CA SER A 5 8.71 -9.89 -20.72
C SER A 5 10.12 -10.46 -20.56
N PHE A 6 11.01 -9.71 -19.93
CA PHE A 6 12.20 -10.27 -19.30
C PHE A 6 11.74 -11.14 -18.13
N LYS A 7 11.23 -12.34 -18.42
CA LYS A 7 11.06 -13.38 -17.42
C LYS A 7 12.46 -13.89 -17.12
N ASN A 8 13.05 -13.38 -16.04
CA ASN A 8 14.24 -13.98 -15.47
C ASN A 8 13.82 -15.38 -14.98
N ASP A 9 14.51 -16.44 -15.38
CA ASP A 9 14.14 -17.83 -15.06
C ASP A 9 14.03 -18.08 -13.53
N GLU A 10 14.76 -17.29 -12.74
CA GLU A 10 14.70 -17.28 -11.28
C GLU A 10 13.32 -16.86 -10.75
N ASN A 11 12.71 -15.82 -11.33
CA ASN A 11 11.38 -15.35 -10.91
C ASN A 11 10.31 -16.40 -11.21
N ALA A 12 10.39 -17.04 -12.39
CA ALA A 12 9.46 -18.10 -12.76
C ALA A 12 9.57 -19.33 -11.84
N SER A 13 10.78 -19.63 -11.36
CA SER A 13 11.01 -20.74 -10.42
C SER A 13 10.44 -20.43 -9.03
N LEU A 14 10.62 -19.20 -8.55
CA LEU A 14 10.00 -18.71 -7.31
C LEU A 14 8.47 -18.73 -7.40
N GLU A 15 7.89 -18.22 -8.48
CA GLU A 15 6.44 -18.21 -8.70
C GLU A 15 5.85 -19.62 -8.63
N ARG A 16 6.46 -20.60 -9.33
CA ARG A 16 6.03 -22.00 -9.28
C ARG A 16 6.16 -22.62 -7.89
N LEU A 17 7.16 -22.21 -7.11
CA LEU A 17 7.33 -22.67 -5.74
C LEU A 17 6.19 -22.15 -4.87
N ILE A 18 5.90 -20.85 -4.94
CA ILE A 18 4.78 -20.20 -4.22
C ILE A 18 3.45 -20.88 -4.57
N GLU A 19 3.18 -21.11 -5.86
CA GLU A 19 1.93 -21.73 -6.33
C GLU A 19 1.70 -23.14 -5.76
N LYS A 20 2.78 -23.86 -5.42
CA LYS A 20 2.76 -25.22 -4.84
C LYS A 20 2.65 -25.24 -3.32
N CYS A 21 2.60 -24.08 -2.66
CA CYS A 21 2.56 -23.96 -1.21
C CYS A 21 1.22 -23.39 -0.70
N PRO A 22 0.09 -24.13 -0.81
CA PRO A 22 -1.22 -23.61 -0.40
C PRO A 22 -1.34 -23.35 1.11
N LEU A 23 -0.46 -23.96 1.91
CA LEU A 23 -0.39 -23.78 3.36
C LEU A 23 0.52 -22.61 3.78
N LEU A 24 1.07 -21.86 2.82
CA LEU A 24 1.97 -20.75 3.09
C LEU A 24 1.26 -19.65 3.91
N GLU A 25 1.79 -19.33 5.10
CA GLU A 25 1.25 -18.28 5.95
C GLU A 25 2.07 -16.99 5.91
N THR A 26 3.36 -17.09 5.59
CA THR A 26 4.29 -15.95 5.52
C THR A 26 5.19 -16.12 4.30
N LEU A 27 5.31 -15.06 3.51
CA LEU A 27 6.24 -14.96 2.41
C LEU A 27 7.14 -13.74 2.64
N ASP A 28 8.45 -13.95 2.67
CA ASP A 28 9.46 -12.90 2.77
C ASP A 28 10.49 -13.14 1.67
N VAL A 29 10.56 -12.23 0.71
CA VAL A 29 11.40 -12.36 -0.48
C VAL A 29 12.00 -11.02 -0.86
N SER A 30 13.22 -11.03 -1.40
CA SER A 30 13.89 -9.82 -1.89
C SER A 30 13.87 -9.72 -3.43
N THR A 31 12.97 -10.47 -4.06
CA THR A 31 12.92 -10.64 -5.51
C THR A 31 11.50 -10.39 -5.99
N PHE A 32 11.38 -9.77 -7.16
CA PHE A 32 10.10 -9.57 -7.82
C PHE A 32 9.45 -10.90 -8.21
N PHE A 33 8.14 -11.03 -7.94
CA PHE A 33 7.31 -12.13 -8.40
C PHE A 33 5.91 -11.62 -8.74
N ASN A 34 5.20 -12.33 -9.62
CA ASN A 34 3.83 -12.01 -9.98
C ASN A 34 2.85 -12.34 -8.84
N LEU A 35 1.98 -11.40 -8.46
CA LEU A 35 0.97 -11.55 -7.41
C LEU A 35 0.00 -12.70 -7.69
N SER A 36 -0.25 -13.05 -8.94
CA SER A 36 -1.09 -14.20 -9.28
C SER A 36 -0.49 -15.54 -8.81
N ALA A 37 0.81 -15.61 -8.54
CA ALA A 37 1.43 -16.79 -7.91
C ALA A 37 0.86 -17.05 -6.51
N LEU A 38 0.36 -16.01 -5.83
CA LEU A 38 -0.22 -16.12 -4.48
C LEU A 38 -1.64 -16.66 -4.49
N LYS A 39 -2.31 -16.81 -5.65
CA LYS A 39 -3.75 -17.13 -5.73
C LYS A 39 -4.19 -18.38 -4.95
N ASN A 40 -3.28 -19.34 -4.77
CA ASN A 40 -3.54 -20.60 -4.05
C ASN A 40 -3.19 -20.53 -2.55
N CYS A 41 -2.51 -19.47 -2.11
CA CYS A 41 -2.00 -19.30 -0.75
C CYS A 41 -3.08 -18.72 0.18
N VAL A 42 -4.25 -19.37 0.29
CA VAL A 42 -5.41 -18.81 1.02
C VAL A 42 -5.17 -18.62 2.52
N ARG A 43 -4.14 -19.28 3.08
CA ARG A 43 -3.71 -19.12 4.48
C ARG A 43 -2.70 -17.99 4.70
N LEU A 44 -2.29 -17.30 3.63
CA LEU A 44 -1.27 -16.27 3.68
C LEU A 44 -1.73 -15.09 4.53
N LYS A 45 -0.91 -14.75 5.53
CA LYS A 45 -1.15 -13.66 6.50
C LYS A 45 -0.20 -12.50 6.28
N VAL A 46 1.02 -12.79 5.83
CA VAL A 46 2.10 -11.80 5.70
C VAL A 46 2.81 -11.99 4.36
N VAL A 47 2.91 -10.90 3.60
CA VAL A 47 3.82 -10.76 2.47
C VAL A 47 4.76 -9.62 2.76
N ARG A 48 6.05 -9.88 2.65
CA ARG A 48 7.12 -8.88 2.68
C ARG A 48 7.91 -9.04 1.39
N ASN A 49 8.02 -7.94 0.67
CA ASN A 49 8.90 -7.88 -0.47
C ASN A 49 9.91 -6.75 -0.30
N ASP A 50 11.18 -7.11 -0.13
CA ASP A 50 12.29 -6.17 -0.08
C ASP A 50 12.88 -6.00 -1.48
N LEU A 51 12.21 -5.16 -2.27
CA LEU A 51 12.59 -4.94 -3.65
C LEU A 51 13.71 -3.93 -3.74
N ARG A 52 14.69 -4.23 -4.60
CA ARG A 52 15.58 -3.21 -5.09
C ARG A 52 14.78 -2.20 -5.91
N ALA A 53 15.14 -0.93 -5.74
CA ALA A 53 14.61 0.24 -6.44
C ALA A 53 14.22 0.11 -7.92
N LYS A 54 14.93 -0.75 -8.66
CA LYS A 54 14.77 -0.94 -10.11
C LYS A 54 13.62 -1.88 -10.48
N ASP A 55 13.00 -2.57 -9.53
CA ASP A 55 11.97 -3.58 -9.81
C ASP A 55 10.58 -3.20 -9.30
N GLU A 56 10.48 -2.13 -8.50
CA GLU A 56 9.23 -1.65 -7.91
C GLU A 56 8.14 -1.36 -8.93
N TYR A 57 8.51 -0.81 -10.09
CA TYR A 57 7.53 -0.42 -11.11
C TYR A 57 6.82 -1.60 -11.76
N ARG A 58 7.28 -2.82 -11.52
CA ARG A 58 6.74 -4.02 -12.17
C ARG A 58 5.46 -4.52 -11.49
N TYR A 59 5.33 -4.36 -10.17
CA TYR A 59 4.17 -4.87 -9.41
C TYR A 59 2.86 -4.29 -9.90
N PHE A 60 2.80 -2.98 -9.99
CA PHE A 60 1.56 -2.27 -10.22
C PHE A 60 1.32 -1.94 -11.69
N ARG A 61 2.32 -2.09 -12.56
CA ARG A 61 2.16 -1.78 -14.00
C ARG A 61 1.39 -2.86 -14.76
N ASN A 62 1.55 -4.13 -14.37
CA ASN A 62 1.11 -5.25 -15.18
C ASN A 62 0.06 -6.13 -14.50
N GLU A 63 -0.31 -5.86 -13.25
CA GLU A 63 -1.09 -6.80 -12.45
C GLU A 63 -2.30 -6.14 -11.80
N SER A 64 -3.42 -6.85 -11.88
CA SER A 64 -4.65 -6.46 -11.20
C SER A 64 -4.61 -6.97 -9.77
N VAL A 65 -4.90 -6.06 -8.83
CA VAL A 65 -4.97 -6.36 -7.41
C VAL A 65 -6.11 -7.34 -7.09
N ASN A 66 -7.10 -7.48 -8.00
CA ASN A 66 -8.15 -8.49 -7.94
C ASN A 66 -7.62 -9.92 -7.81
N THR A 67 -6.39 -10.20 -8.27
CA THR A 67 -5.75 -11.52 -8.07
C THR A 67 -5.55 -11.87 -6.59
N LEU A 68 -5.51 -10.86 -5.71
CA LEU A 68 -5.40 -11.03 -4.27
C LEU A 68 -6.74 -11.23 -3.57
N ALA A 69 -7.88 -11.10 -4.26
CA ALA A 69 -9.21 -11.12 -3.63
C ALA A 69 -9.50 -12.39 -2.81
N ASN A 70 -8.85 -13.51 -3.10
CA ASN A 70 -9.03 -14.77 -2.35
C ASN A 70 -8.19 -14.82 -1.06
N LEU A 71 -7.29 -13.86 -0.83
CA LEU A 71 -6.37 -13.82 0.31
C LEU A 71 -7.00 -13.13 1.52
N GLN A 72 -8.17 -13.60 1.94
CA GLN A 72 -8.95 -13.02 3.04
C GLN A 72 -8.24 -13.09 4.40
N ASN A 73 -7.20 -13.92 4.53
CA ASN A 73 -6.35 -13.99 5.73
C ASN A 73 -5.17 -13.00 5.71
N LEU A 74 -4.92 -12.32 4.59
CA LEU A 74 -3.77 -11.42 4.45
C LEU A 74 -3.96 -10.20 5.34
N LYS A 75 -3.07 -10.02 6.31
CA LYS A 75 -3.06 -8.91 7.27
C LYS A 75 -1.95 -7.91 6.99
N LYS A 76 -0.82 -8.36 6.46
CA LYS A 76 0.32 -7.48 6.18
C LYS A 76 0.81 -7.68 4.76
N PHE A 77 0.86 -6.59 4.00
CA PHE A 77 1.43 -6.56 2.66
C PHE A 77 2.45 -5.42 2.61
N ALA A 78 3.71 -5.73 2.85
CA ALA A 78 4.77 -4.74 2.92
C ALA A 78 5.67 -4.82 1.70
N ILE A 79 5.82 -3.71 0.99
CA ILE A 79 6.88 -3.52 0.00
C ILE A 79 7.91 -2.57 0.63
N PHE A 80 9.08 -3.10 0.96
CA PHE A 80 10.20 -2.32 1.49
C PHE A 80 10.93 -1.63 0.33
N GLU A 81 11.43 -0.42 0.61
CA GLU A 81 12.07 0.46 -0.37
C GLU A 81 11.20 0.88 -1.55
N CYS A 82 9.88 1.03 -1.41
CA CYS A 82 9.13 1.64 -2.50
C CYS A 82 9.50 3.13 -2.64
N ARG A 83 10.27 3.48 -3.66
CA ARG A 83 10.42 4.81 -4.25
C ARG A 83 9.14 5.16 -5.01
N ILE A 84 8.03 5.24 -4.27
CA ILE A 84 6.66 5.31 -4.77
C ILE A 84 6.56 6.32 -5.93
N ALA A 85 6.37 5.80 -7.13
CA ALA A 85 5.91 6.62 -8.24
C ALA A 85 4.50 7.09 -7.90
N SER A 86 4.22 8.36 -8.18
CA SER A 86 2.92 9.01 -7.98
C SER A 86 1.71 8.27 -8.53
N SER A 87 1.86 7.20 -9.32
CA SER A 87 0.77 6.43 -9.90
C SER A 87 0.33 5.24 -9.03
N TYR A 88 1.11 4.84 -8.02
CA TYR A 88 0.82 3.60 -7.26
C TYR A 88 -0.30 3.75 -6.24
N TYR A 89 -0.63 4.97 -5.81
CA TYR A 89 -1.72 5.18 -4.85
C TYR A 89 -3.06 4.58 -5.33
N LYS A 90 -3.29 4.47 -6.64
CA LYS A 90 -4.50 3.85 -7.21
C LYS A 90 -4.57 2.36 -6.93
N HIS A 91 -3.43 1.66 -7.04
CA HIS A 91 -3.36 0.24 -6.75
C HIS A 91 -3.40 -0.04 -5.25
N ILE A 92 -2.81 0.83 -4.43
CA ILE A 92 -2.97 0.75 -2.98
C ILE A 92 -4.44 1.00 -2.59
N ALA A 93 -5.13 1.94 -3.24
CA ALA A 93 -6.55 2.15 -3.03
C ALA A 93 -7.38 0.92 -3.41
N GLU A 94 -7.13 0.33 -4.59
CA GLU A 94 -7.75 -0.92 -5.02
C GLU A 94 -7.48 -2.06 -4.01
N MET A 95 -6.23 -2.18 -3.52
CA MET A 95 -5.85 -3.17 -2.53
C MET A 95 -6.61 -3.04 -1.21
N LEU A 96 -6.75 -1.81 -0.71
CA LEU A 96 -7.51 -1.55 0.51
C LEU A 96 -8.98 -1.94 0.32
N GLN A 97 -9.56 -1.60 -0.83
CA GLN A 97 -10.95 -1.95 -1.17
C GLN A 97 -11.15 -3.47 -1.34
N THR A 98 -10.19 -4.17 -1.94
CA THR A 98 -10.24 -5.63 -2.14
C THR A 98 -9.96 -6.41 -0.85
N LEU A 99 -9.11 -5.87 0.03
CA LEU A 99 -8.62 -6.52 1.25
C LEU A 99 -8.86 -5.62 2.48
N PRO A 100 -10.12 -5.42 2.89
CA PRO A 100 -10.46 -4.49 3.98
C PRO A 100 -9.88 -4.89 5.34
N GLN A 101 -9.46 -6.15 5.48
CA GLN A 101 -8.85 -6.72 6.68
C GLN A 101 -7.34 -6.47 6.81
N LEU A 102 -6.72 -5.81 5.83
CA LEU A 102 -5.31 -5.42 5.91
C LEU A 102 -5.08 -4.50 7.11
N VAL A 103 -4.01 -4.80 7.84
CA VAL A 103 -3.57 -4.12 9.06
C VAL A 103 -2.36 -3.24 8.78
N SER A 104 -1.51 -3.63 7.82
CA SER A 104 -0.24 -2.96 7.52
C SER A 104 0.11 -3.02 6.05
N LEU A 105 0.56 -1.89 5.51
CA LEU A 105 1.16 -1.78 4.17
C LEU A 105 2.70 -1.60 4.22
N GLY A 106 3.30 -1.84 5.39
CA GLY A 106 4.72 -1.58 5.63
C GLY A 106 5.05 -0.08 5.53
N LEU A 107 6.09 0.26 4.76
CA LEU A 107 6.53 1.64 4.52
C LEU A 107 5.92 2.23 3.23
N THR A 108 4.74 1.76 2.84
CA THR A 108 4.01 2.31 1.69
C THR A 108 3.09 3.44 2.15
N ASP A 109 3.14 4.58 1.46
CA ASP A 109 2.31 5.74 1.77
C ASP A 109 0.82 5.47 1.50
N SER A 110 0.03 5.33 2.56
CA SER A 110 -1.42 5.12 2.48
C SER A 110 -2.22 6.42 2.41
N SER A 111 -1.62 7.57 2.69
CA SER A 111 -2.35 8.86 2.77
C SER A 111 -2.88 9.30 1.40
N TRP A 112 -2.09 9.09 0.34
CA TRP A 112 -2.50 9.43 -1.02
C TRP A 112 -3.61 8.51 -1.52
N ALA A 113 -3.52 7.22 -1.18
CA ALA A 113 -4.57 6.25 -1.50
C ALA A 113 -5.88 6.62 -0.79
N ALA A 114 -5.82 7.02 0.48
CA ALA A 114 -6.98 7.47 1.22
C ALA A 114 -7.65 8.68 0.59
N HIS A 115 -6.85 9.69 0.21
CA HIS A 115 -7.37 10.85 -0.49
C HIS A 115 -8.02 10.48 -1.83
N HIS A 116 -7.41 9.56 -2.57
CA HIS A 116 -7.99 9.06 -3.81
C HIS A 116 -9.33 8.37 -3.59
N ILE A 117 -9.45 7.48 -2.60
CA ILE A 117 -10.70 6.80 -2.25
C ILE A 117 -11.78 7.82 -1.88
N ASN A 118 -11.47 8.80 -1.03
CA ASN A 118 -12.42 9.84 -0.65
C ASN A 118 -12.87 10.68 -1.84
N ALA A 119 -11.95 10.97 -2.77
CA ALA A 119 -12.27 11.76 -3.95
C ALA A 119 -13.15 11.01 -4.97
N THR A 120 -13.02 9.68 -5.07
CA THR A 120 -13.75 8.85 -6.05
C THR A 120 -15.04 8.24 -5.51
N CYS A 121 -15.10 7.92 -4.21
CA CYS A 121 -16.24 7.24 -3.57
C CYS A 121 -17.27 8.21 -2.95
N ARG A 122 -17.58 9.34 -3.63
CA ARG A 122 -18.36 10.47 -3.09
C ARG A 122 -19.79 10.17 -2.58
N PHE A 123 -20.31 8.96 -2.75
CA PHE A 123 -21.72 8.63 -2.45
C PHE A 123 -21.93 7.29 -1.72
N GLN A 124 -20.87 6.64 -1.27
CA GLN A 124 -20.97 5.44 -0.43
C GLN A 124 -20.37 5.77 0.94
N THR A 125 -21.02 5.33 2.02
CA THR A 125 -20.37 5.26 3.34
C THR A 125 -19.09 4.48 3.16
N VAL A 126 -17.96 5.20 3.11
CA VAL A 126 -16.67 4.56 2.90
C VAL A 126 -16.43 3.70 4.13
N SER A 127 -16.47 2.38 3.95
CA SER A 127 -16.13 1.44 5.01
C SER A 127 -14.75 1.82 5.56
N ARG A 128 -14.69 2.08 6.86
CA ARG A 128 -13.43 2.33 7.56
C ARG A 128 -12.52 1.11 7.36
N PHE A 129 -11.28 1.34 6.93
CA PHE A 129 -10.34 0.24 6.70
C PHE A 129 -9.63 -0.15 8.01
N GLY A 130 -9.29 -1.44 8.13
CA GLY A 130 -8.67 -2.00 9.33
C GLY A 130 -7.17 -1.70 9.52
N LEU A 131 -6.62 -0.69 8.84
CA LEU A 131 -5.21 -0.35 8.96
C LEU A 131 -4.89 0.13 10.38
N LYS A 132 -3.88 -0.49 10.99
CA LYS A 132 -3.33 -0.12 12.30
C LYS A 132 -1.90 0.40 12.21
N GLU A 133 -1.16 -0.04 11.20
CA GLU A 133 0.22 0.38 10.95
C GLU A 133 0.27 1.16 9.63
N CYS A 134 0.54 2.47 9.73
CA CYS A 134 0.56 3.39 8.59
C CYS A 134 1.91 4.08 8.45
N PHE A 135 2.27 4.36 7.19
CA PHE A 135 3.33 5.27 6.81
C PHE A 135 2.71 6.38 5.98
N TRP A 136 2.92 7.65 6.34
CA TRP A 136 2.39 8.82 5.61
C TRP A 136 3.50 9.78 5.23
N GLY A 137 3.63 10.06 3.93
CA GLY A 137 4.74 10.85 3.38
C GLY A 137 5.61 10.02 2.45
N PHE A 138 6.65 10.63 1.90
CA PHE A 138 7.60 9.95 1.05
C PHE A 138 9.00 10.52 1.28
N ASN A 139 10.03 9.68 1.12
CA ASN A 139 11.41 10.14 1.26
C ASN A 139 11.85 10.84 -0.04
N SER A 140 12.00 12.16 0.02
CA SER A 140 12.41 13.02 -1.10
C SER A 140 13.84 12.74 -1.58
N ASN A 141 14.68 12.10 -0.77
CA ASN A 141 16.09 11.84 -1.10
C ASN A 141 16.28 10.79 -2.19
N VAL A 142 15.21 10.12 -2.64
CA VAL A 142 15.33 8.86 -3.35
C VAL A 142 14.96 8.92 -4.84
N ASN A 143 14.56 10.07 -5.41
CA ASN A 143 14.30 10.13 -6.87
C ASN A 143 14.51 11.49 -7.56
N ARG A 144 15.13 11.42 -8.76
CA ARG A 144 15.24 12.50 -9.77
C ARG A 144 13.99 12.60 -10.67
N PHE A 145 12.91 11.88 -10.38
CA PHE A 145 11.69 11.82 -11.20
C PHE A 145 10.53 12.65 -10.64
N ASP A 146 9.93 13.40 -11.57
CA ASP A 146 8.72 14.22 -11.50
C ASP A 146 8.61 15.17 -10.28
N ARG A 147 9.58 16.09 -10.18
CA ARG A 147 9.52 17.24 -9.25
C ARG A 147 8.15 17.91 -9.24
N ILE A 148 7.45 17.96 -10.38
CA ILE A 148 6.12 18.56 -10.50
C ILE A 148 5.11 17.82 -9.61
N LYS A 149 5.10 16.49 -9.66
CA LYS A 149 4.19 15.68 -8.84
C LYS A 149 4.57 15.67 -7.37
N GLN A 150 5.86 15.73 -7.07
CA GLN A 150 6.34 15.94 -5.70
C GLN A 150 5.83 17.28 -5.15
N VAL A 151 5.97 18.37 -5.92
CA VAL A 151 5.44 19.69 -5.52
C VAL A 151 3.93 19.64 -5.34
N ALA A 152 3.20 19.00 -6.26
CA ALA A 152 1.76 18.85 -6.18
C ALA A 152 1.33 18.03 -4.94
N TYR A 153 2.08 16.97 -4.62
CA TYR A 153 1.87 16.17 -3.42
C TYR A 153 2.11 17.01 -2.16
N THR A 154 3.27 17.67 -2.06
CA THR A 154 3.62 18.48 -0.89
C THR A 154 2.57 19.56 -0.64
N ARG A 155 2.12 20.26 -1.68
CA ARG A 155 1.06 21.28 -1.59
C ARG A 155 -0.27 20.75 -1.04
N GLN A 156 -0.61 19.49 -1.31
CA GLN A 156 -1.87 18.87 -0.91
C GLN A 156 -1.72 17.93 0.30
N TYR A 157 -0.51 17.82 0.86
CA TYR A 157 -0.19 16.82 1.87
C TYR A 157 -1.10 16.92 3.11
N SER A 158 -1.45 18.13 3.53
CA SER A 158 -2.41 18.36 4.61
C SER A 158 -3.76 17.68 4.35
N GLU A 159 -4.30 17.80 3.13
CA GLU A 159 -5.57 17.17 2.75
C GLU A 159 -5.45 15.64 2.63
N PHE A 160 -4.26 15.14 2.27
CA PHE A 160 -4.00 13.70 2.25
C PHE A 160 -4.00 13.12 3.66
N VAL A 161 -3.32 13.78 4.61
CA VAL A 161 -3.35 13.39 6.03
C VAL A 161 -4.76 13.46 6.60
N LYS A 162 -5.51 14.56 6.34
CA LYS A 162 -6.92 14.68 6.74
C LYS A 162 -7.78 13.53 6.21
N SER A 163 -7.60 13.18 4.94
CA SER A 163 -8.30 12.05 4.31
C SER A 163 -7.93 10.72 4.95
N ALA A 164 -6.64 10.53 5.26
CA ALA A 164 -6.12 9.31 5.89
C ALA A 164 -6.65 9.11 7.31
N VAL A 165 -6.69 10.17 8.12
CA VAL A 165 -7.24 10.13 9.48
C VAL A 165 -8.71 9.70 9.45
N ALA A 166 -9.52 10.33 8.60
CA ALA A 166 -10.94 10.00 8.49
C ALA A 166 -11.17 8.53 8.05
N LEU A 167 -10.26 7.98 7.25
CA LEU A 167 -10.40 6.69 6.62
C LEU A 167 -9.78 5.53 7.41
N PHE A 168 -8.77 5.83 8.23
CA PHE A 168 -8.00 4.88 9.04
C PHE A 168 -8.08 5.24 10.53
N PRO A 169 -9.27 5.16 11.16
CA PRO A 169 -9.44 5.57 12.56
C PRO A 169 -8.80 4.59 13.57
N LEU A 170 -8.32 3.43 13.12
CA LEU A 170 -7.74 2.39 13.98
C LEU A 170 -6.20 2.41 13.99
N VAL A 171 -5.57 3.50 13.52
CA VAL A 171 -4.11 3.60 13.46
C VAL A 171 -3.52 3.61 14.87
N GLU A 172 -2.79 2.55 15.20
CA GLU A 172 -2.07 2.38 16.47
C GLU A 172 -0.59 2.77 16.33
N LYS A 173 -0.02 2.60 15.12
CA LYS A 173 1.36 2.95 14.79
C LYS A 173 1.41 3.78 13.52
N LEU A 174 1.89 5.01 13.65
CA LEU A 174 2.08 5.93 12.53
C LEU A 174 3.55 6.34 12.41
N ILE A 175 4.13 6.14 11.22
CA ILE A 175 5.38 6.77 10.81
C ILE A 175 5.01 7.89 9.83
N ILE A 176 5.36 9.14 10.15
CA ILE A 176 5.00 10.30 9.34
C ILE A 176 6.23 11.12 8.96
N ILE A 177 6.33 11.48 7.67
CA ILE A 177 7.29 12.46 7.17
C ILE A 177 6.56 13.79 6.99
N VAL A 178 6.76 14.70 7.95
CA VAL A 178 6.03 15.97 7.99
C VAL A 178 6.57 16.93 6.93
N HIS A 179 5.78 17.15 5.87
CA HIS A 179 6.09 18.16 4.86
C HIS A 179 5.53 19.57 5.21
N HIS A 180 4.45 19.62 5.99
CA HIS A 180 3.83 20.87 6.47
C HIS A 180 3.34 20.69 7.91
N ILE A 181 3.75 21.56 8.83
CA ILE A 181 3.41 21.41 10.26
C ILE A 181 1.89 21.38 10.52
N ASN A 182 1.11 22.12 9.71
CA ASN A 182 -0.34 22.20 9.85
C ASN A 182 -1.05 20.83 9.65
N CYS A 183 -0.41 19.85 8.99
CA CYS A 183 -1.03 18.53 8.84
C CYS A 183 -1.19 17.81 10.18
N LEU A 184 -0.37 18.15 11.18
CA LEU A 184 -0.43 17.55 12.52
C LEU A 184 -1.70 17.94 13.27
N GLU A 185 -2.35 19.04 12.91
CA GLU A 185 -3.62 19.44 13.53
C GLU A 185 -4.72 18.40 13.27
N HIS A 186 -4.72 17.74 12.11
CA HIS A 186 -5.66 16.66 11.79
C HIS A 186 -5.44 15.39 12.62
N LEU A 187 -4.29 15.24 13.28
CA LEU A 187 -4.02 14.09 14.16
C LEU A 187 -4.64 14.29 15.55
N LYS A 188 -4.93 15.53 15.94
CA LYS A 188 -5.46 15.85 17.27
C LYS A 188 -6.94 15.50 17.41
N THR A 189 -7.65 15.34 16.30
CA THR A 189 -9.12 15.33 16.29
C THR A 189 -9.80 14.03 16.73
N GLU A 190 -9.09 12.94 17.04
CA GLU A 190 -9.73 11.69 17.50
C GLU A 190 -9.39 11.22 18.93
N THR A 191 -8.52 11.92 19.68
CA THR A 191 -8.24 11.55 21.09
C THR A 191 -9.33 11.96 22.09
N SER A 192 -10.40 12.64 21.64
CA SER A 192 -11.50 13.11 22.51
C SER A 192 -12.80 12.30 22.42
N ALA A 193 -12.84 11.20 21.65
CA ALA A 193 -14.08 10.41 21.43
C ALA A 193 -14.08 9.01 22.07
N CYS A 194 -13.09 8.68 22.90
CA CYS A 194 -13.07 7.43 23.70
C CYS A 194 -13.00 7.69 25.21
N ALA A 195 -13.62 8.77 25.67
CA ALA A 195 -14.08 8.86 27.04
C ALA A 195 -15.55 9.25 26.97
N GLU A 196 -16.45 8.26 27.15
CA GLU A 196 -17.72 8.41 27.88
C GLU A 196 -18.52 7.10 27.86
N TYR A 197 -18.68 6.56 29.08
CA TYR A 197 -19.58 5.53 29.64
C TYR A 197 -19.53 4.08 29.13
#